data_AF-E4XMA9-F1
#
_entry.id   AF-E4XMA9-F1
#
_cell.length_a   1.000
_cell.length_b   1.000
_cell.length_c   1.000
_cell.angle_alpha   90.00
_cell.angle_beta   90.00
_cell.angle_gamma   90.00
#
_symmetry.space_group_name_H-M   'P 1'
#
loop_
_entity.id
_entity.type
_entity.pdbx_description
1 polymer ?
#
loop_
_entity_poly.entity_id
_entity_poly.type
_entity_poly.pdbx_seq_one_letter_code
_entity_poly.pdbx_strand_id
1 'polypeptide(L)'
;MDSEDERYSAVLGKRKFANQAQFTFGNSYEVHNLWYFLICDWRTSWTLLYKTIDEKERNDIDEVVEKCNASFIKNIKGRDVSVISKIRSIISIPSSSTIFCLDDRNLTKSCNVSILKQNATKSVGQDLQNLPENVFDQKSSNLCVAISVTALLKFAIKKDLGFLDDYDFYSTEKILSILTLIVYPRSMAGLNLNPNKKEEEFQTNEIVLLLERLCEKTYLMETGWQIIRKLDQDIKDQPEMSKCKYHEVFLNENFLFTRPLTVTGAYLLPDHTIFFHQMVLDHVDDITDEYVIQNSSFDHDGPVLRIPKTREYYVNEDVMLQNNTGPGEYKYYGSNGKFMWLVNEDFGNTMKQKTWYLLPQAFSITLIPE
;
A
#
# COMPACT_ATOMS: atom_id res chain seq x y z
N MET A 1 45.99 18.23 -6.42
CA MET A 1 45.36 16.97 -6.85
C MET A 1 43.86 17.24 -6.76
N ASP A 2 43.43 18.27 -7.49
CA ASP A 2 42.18 19.01 -7.26
C ASP A 2 41.75 19.64 -8.60
N SER A 3 41.33 18.83 -9.56
CA SER A 3 40.87 19.39 -10.85
C SER A 3 39.81 18.60 -11.61
N GLU A 4 39.30 17.50 -11.06
CA GLU A 4 38.17 16.77 -11.66
C GLU A 4 36.84 17.02 -10.92
N ASP A 5 36.84 17.16 -9.59
CA ASP A 5 35.61 17.39 -8.81
C ASP A 5 34.92 18.73 -9.10
N GLU A 6 35.67 19.79 -9.46
CA GLU A 6 35.06 21.10 -9.73
C GLU A 6 34.35 21.19 -11.08
N ARG A 7 34.69 20.35 -12.06
CA ARG A 7 34.02 20.38 -13.38
C ARG A 7 32.64 19.72 -13.36
N TYR A 8 32.41 18.78 -12.44
CA TYR A 8 31.09 18.15 -12.27
C TYR A 8 30.08 19.07 -11.56
N SER A 9 30.56 20.08 -10.82
CA SER A 9 29.69 21.06 -10.15
C SER A 9 29.08 22.10 -11.10
N ALA A 10 29.61 22.28 -12.31
CA ALA A 10 29.24 23.41 -13.17
C ALA A 10 28.01 23.16 -14.06
N VAL A 11 27.64 21.90 -14.31
CA VAL A 11 26.50 21.54 -15.19
C VAL A 11 25.21 21.26 -14.41
N LEU A 12 25.30 20.99 -13.10
CA LEU A 12 24.15 20.73 -12.23
C LEU A 12 24.02 21.86 -11.21
N GLY A 13 23.38 22.96 -11.61
CA GLY A 13 23.21 24.15 -10.78
C GLY A 13 22.71 23.82 -9.37
N LYS A 14 23.55 24.08 -8.36
CA LYS A 14 23.28 24.39 -6.93
C LYS A 14 21.98 23.86 -6.27
N ARG A 15 21.53 22.67 -6.63
CA ARG A 15 20.66 21.82 -5.81
C ARG A 15 21.36 20.48 -5.78
N LYS A 16 22.17 20.25 -4.74
CA LYS A 16 22.68 18.90 -4.45
C LYS A 16 21.47 17.97 -4.51
N PHE A 17 21.47 17.00 -5.42
CA PHE A 17 20.52 15.91 -5.35
C PHE A 17 20.69 15.32 -3.95
N ALA A 18 19.65 15.45 -3.13
CA ALA A 18 19.61 14.87 -1.80
C ALA A 18 19.97 13.38 -1.92
N ASN A 19 20.95 12.92 -1.13
CA ASN A 19 21.19 11.49 -1.01
C ASN A 19 19.88 10.88 -0.49
N GLN A 20 19.38 9.81 -1.11
CA GLN A 20 18.04 9.28 -0.83
C GLN A 20 17.91 8.75 0.61
N ALA A 21 19.05 8.47 1.27
CA ALA A 21 19.16 8.27 2.72
C ALA A 21 18.55 9.42 3.56
N GLN A 22 18.35 10.62 2.99
CA GLN A 22 17.68 11.75 3.65
C GLN A 22 16.15 11.61 3.66
N PHE A 23 15.57 10.72 2.85
CA PHE A 23 14.13 10.48 2.76
C PHE A 23 13.68 9.17 3.43
N THR A 24 14.59 8.23 3.68
CA THR A 24 14.27 6.89 4.19
C THR A 24 14.76 6.68 5.61
N PHE A 25 13.96 6.05 6.47
CA PHE A 25 14.42 5.59 7.79
C PHE A 25 15.12 4.24 7.62
N GLY A 26 16.45 4.22 7.75
CA GLY A 26 17.26 2.99 7.65
C GLY A 26 18.55 3.26 6.89
N ASN A 27 19.67 2.73 7.40
CA ASN A 27 20.99 2.94 6.81
C ASN A 27 21.36 1.86 5.77
N SER A 28 20.52 0.84 5.55
CA SER A 28 20.86 -0.38 4.80
C SER A 28 20.36 -0.42 3.36
N TYR A 29 19.20 0.16 3.05
CA TYR A 29 18.63 0.14 1.70
C TYR A 29 18.90 1.47 0.97
N GLU A 30 20.11 1.61 0.41
CA GLU A 30 20.43 2.71 -0.50
C GLU A 30 19.65 2.54 -1.81
N VAL A 31 18.61 3.33 -1.98
CA VAL A 31 17.84 3.36 -3.23
C VAL A 31 18.62 4.19 -4.25
N HIS A 32 18.94 3.57 -5.39
CA HIS A 32 19.56 4.22 -6.54
C HIS A 32 18.57 4.38 -7.70
N ASN A 33 17.27 4.34 -7.40
CA ASN A 33 16.20 4.34 -8.41
C ASN A 33 16.17 5.60 -9.27
N LEU A 34 16.69 6.73 -8.76
CA LEU A 34 16.78 7.98 -9.51
C LEU A 34 17.57 7.86 -10.81
N TRP A 35 18.54 6.94 -10.89
CA TRP A 35 19.32 6.72 -12.12
C TRP A 35 18.47 6.24 -13.28
N TYR A 36 17.42 5.47 -13.02
CA TYR A 36 16.52 4.99 -14.08
C TYR A 36 15.72 6.12 -14.74
N PHE A 37 15.51 7.24 -14.04
CA PHE A 37 14.84 8.42 -14.60
C PHE A 37 15.76 9.27 -15.49
N LEU A 38 17.06 9.00 -15.50
CA LEU A 38 18.01 9.66 -16.39
C LEU A 38 18.11 8.97 -17.77
N ILE A 39 17.65 7.72 -17.86
CA ILE A 39 17.90 6.87 -19.04
C ILE A 39 16.64 6.27 -19.65
N CYS A 40 15.52 6.27 -18.92
CA CYS A 40 14.22 5.91 -19.45
C CYS A 40 13.32 7.15 -19.47
N ASP A 41 12.27 7.12 -20.31
CA ASP A 41 11.17 8.04 -20.08
C ASP A 41 10.53 7.73 -18.71
N TRP A 42 9.92 8.73 -18.09
CA TRP A 42 9.42 8.59 -16.73
C TRP A 42 8.39 7.45 -16.58
N ARG A 43 7.47 7.23 -17.54
CA ARG A 43 6.46 6.15 -17.47
C ARG A 43 7.14 4.79 -17.49
N THR A 44 8.17 4.68 -18.33
CA THR A 44 9.03 3.50 -18.39
C THR A 44 9.76 3.31 -17.06
N SER A 45 10.42 4.32 -16.51
CA SER A 45 11.09 4.21 -15.19
C SER A 45 10.12 3.72 -14.12
N TRP A 46 8.92 4.30 -14.04
CA TRP A 46 7.89 3.89 -13.07
C TRP A 46 7.43 2.46 -13.28
N THR A 47 7.09 2.10 -14.52
CA THR A 47 6.67 0.75 -14.88
C THR A 47 7.73 -0.28 -14.49
N LEU A 48 8.98 -0.03 -14.86
CA LEU A 48 10.09 -0.95 -14.61
C LEU A 48 10.42 -1.12 -13.11
N LEU A 49 10.25 -0.05 -12.33
CA LEU A 49 10.59 -0.05 -10.90
C LEU A 49 9.49 -0.65 -10.03
N TYR A 50 8.22 -0.39 -10.35
CA TYR A 50 7.14 -0.54 -9.37
C TYR A 50 5.89 -1.23 -9.90
N LYS A 51 5.72 -1.40 -11.22
CA LYS A 51 4.66 -2.27 -11.75
C LYS A 51 5.13 -3.72 -11.60
N THR A 52 4.29 -4.56 -11.01
CA THR A 52 4.44 -6.02 -11.11
C THR A 52 4.29 -6.43 -12.57
N ILE A 53 5.11 -7.37 -13.01
CA ILE A 53 5.11 -7.83 -14.40
C ILE A 53 5.20 -9.35 -14.44
N ASP A 54 4.46 -9.94 -15.37
CA ASP A 54 4.54 -11.38 -15.64
C ASP A 54 5.76 -11.72 -16.52
N GLU A 55 6.00 -13.02 -16.74
CA GLU A 55 7.12 -13.48 -17.58
C GLU A 55 6.99 -13.08 -19.05
N LYS A 56 5.77 -12.92 -19.56
CA LYS A 56 5.54 -12.49 -20.94
C LYS A 56 5.91 -11.01 -21.08
N GLU A 57 5.39 -10.15 -20.21
CA GLU A 57 5.75 -8.73 -20.15
C GLU A 57 7.25 -8.55 -19.93
N ARG A 58 7.88 -9.39 -19.10
CA ARG A 58 9.33 -9.37 -18.88
C ARG A 58 10.11 -9.63 -20.18
N ASN A 59 9.71 -10.62 -20.97
CA ASN A 59 10.33 -10.92 -22.26
C ASN A 59 10.15 -9.78 -23.26
N ASP A 60 8.94 -9.20 -23.33
CA ASP A 60 8.66 -8.05 -24.19
C ASP A 60 9.53 -6.83 -23.83
N ILE A 61 9.74 -6.60 -22.53
CA ILE A 61 10.62 -5.54 -22.03
C ILE A 61 12.09 -5.84 -22.34
N ASP A 62 12.54 -7.09 -22.17
CA ASP A 62 13.91 -7.50 -22.48
C ASP A 62 14.25 -7.22 -23.95
N GLU A 63 13.33 -7.49 -24.89
CA GLU A 63 13.52 -7.14 -26.30
C GLU A 63 13.71 -5.62 -26.53
N VAL A 64 12.93 -4.78 -25.84
CA VAL A 64 13.04 -3.33 -25.96
C VAL A 64 14.38 -2.85 -25.40
N VAL A 65 14.77 -3.37 -24.23
CA VAL A 65 16.04 -3.04 -23.57
C VAL A 65 17.24 -3.44 -24.42
N GLU A 66 17.19 -4.61 -25.07
CA GLU A 66 18.23 -5.06 -26.01
C GLU A 66 18.32 -4.15 -27.24
N LYS A 67 17.19 -3.78 -27.86
CA LYS A 67 17.14 -2.85 -29.01
C LYS A 67 17.76 -1.49 -28.66
N CYS A 68 17.64 -1.03 -27.42
CA CYS A 68 18.24 0.21 -26.92
C CYS A 68 19.71 0.09 -26.51
N ASN A 69 20.33 -1.10 -26.63
CA ASN A 69 21.67 -1.41 -26.12
C ASN A 69 21.82 -1.13 -24.60
N ALA A 70 20.77 -1.43 -23.84
CA ALA A 70 20.65 -1.09 -22.42
C ALA A 70 20.55 -2.31 -21.50
N SER A 71 21.02 -3.48 -21.93
CA SER A 71 20.98 -4.75 -21.16
C SER A 71 21.60 -4.66 -19.76
N PHE A 72 22.49 -3.70 -19.54
CA PHE A 72 23.07 -3.38 -18.25
C PHE A 72 22.11 -2.70 -17.26
N ILE A 73 20.89 -2.33 -17.66
CA ILE A 73 19.90 -1.62 -16.83
C ILE A 73 19.63 -2.34 -15.49
N LYS A 74 19.64 -3.68 -15.50
CA LYS A 74 19.47 -4.50 -14.28
C LYS A 74 20.62 -4.28 -13.26
N ASN A 75 21.77 -3.80 -13.71
CA ASN A 75 23.00 -3.63 -12.93
C ASN A 75 23.39 -2.15 -12.67
N ILE A 76 22.57 -1.17 -13.06
CA ILE A 76 22.84 0.27 -12.90
C ILE A 76 22.96 0.72 -11.44
N LYS A 77 22.57 -0.12 -10.47
CA LYS A 77 22.74 0.18 -9.05
C LYS A 77 24.23 0.28 -8.64
N GLY A 78 25.18 -0.16 -9.48
CA GLY A 78 26.60 0.16 -9.33
C GLY A 78 26.91 1.58 -9.79
N ARG A 79 27.78 2.31 -9.08
CA ARG A 79 28.21 3.69 -9.39
C ARG A 79 28.98 3.85 -10.72
N ASP A 80 28.93 2.87 -11.62
CA ASP A 80 29.60 2.91 -12.90
C ASP A 80 28.79 3.74 -13.92
N VAL A 81 28.96 5.06 -13.82
CA VAL A 81 28.38 6.04 -14.74
C VAL A 81 28.94 5.94 -16.16
N SER A 82 30.04 5.22 -16.39
CA SER A 82 30.61 5.03 -17.74
C SER A 82 29.67 4.26 -18.68
N VAL A 83 28.69 3.56 -18.11
CA VAL A 83 27.72 2.80 -18.88
C VAL A 83 26.61 3.69 -19.45
N ILE A 84 26.37 4.87 -18.86
CA ILE A 84 25.38 5.85 -19.36
C ILE A 84 25.78 6.35 -20.76
N SER A 85 27.08 6.56 -21.03
CA SER A 85 27.55 7.01 -22.34
C SER A 85 27.39 5.96 -23.46
N LYS A 86 27.04 4.71 -23.12
CA LYS A 86 26.84 3.61 -24.08
C LYS A 86 25.37 3.49 -24.53
N ILE A 87 24.45 4.22 -23.90
CA ILE A 87 23.03 4.24 -24.24
C ILE A 87 22.83 4.97 -25.56
N ARG A 88 22.15 4.32 -26.51
CA ARG A 88 21.91 4.88 -27.85
C ARG A 88 20.65 5.72 -27.92
N SER A 89 19.67 5.44 -27.08
CA SER A 89 18.37 6.11 -27.05
C SER A 89 17.73 6.00 -25.67
N ILE A 90 16.84 6.93 -25.36
CA ILE A 90 15.96 6.82 -24.19
C ILE A 90 15.15 5.52 -24.31
N ILE A 91 15.10 4.75 -23.23
CA ILE A 91 14.32 3.52 -23.18
C ILE A 91 12.85 3.90 -22.99
N SER A 92 12.01 3.48 -23.93
CA SER A 92 10.57 3.72 -23.87
C SER A 92 9.79 2.45 -24.17
N ILE A 93 8.98 2.01 -23.21
CA ILE A 93 8.11 0.85 -23.34
C ILE A 93 6.75 1.32 -23.87
N PRO A 94 6.32 0.82 -25.05
CA PRO A 94 5.08 1.27 -25.72
C PRO A 94 3.82 1.08 -24.86
N SER A 95 3.79 0.02 -24.06
CA SER A 95 2.69 -0.35 -23.15
C SER A 95 3.01 -0.02 -21.70
N SER A 96 3.70 1.10 -21.44
CA SER A 96 3.91 1.57 -20.07
C SER A 96 2.56 1.82 -19.38
N SER A 97 2.46 1.43 -18.10
CA SER A 97 1.18 1.34 -17.39
C SER A 97 0.35 2.62 -17.51
N THR A 98 -0.91 2.50 -17.93
CA THR A 98 -1.88 3.60 -17.96
C THR A 98 -2.33 4.02 -16.56
N ILE A 99 -2.03 3.20 -15.54
CA ILE A 99 -2.25 3.51 -14.13
C ILE A 99 -1.45 4.77 -13.75
N PHE A 100 -0.34 5.08 -14.43
CA PHE A 100 0.52 6.23 -14.14
C PHE A 100 0.24 7.39 -15.11
N CYS A 101 -0.44 8.43 -14.63
CA CYS A 101 -0.75 9.63 -15.40
C CYS A 101 -0.04 10.86 -14.83
N LEU A 102 0.94 11.44 -15.56
CA LEU A 102 1.64 12.68 -15.13
C LEU A 102 0.70 13.89 -15.00
N ASP A 103 -0.39 13.88 -15.77
CA ASP A 103 -1.41 14.93 -15.74
C ASP A 103 -2.37 14.79 -14.55
N ASP A 104 -2.12 13.81 -13.66
CA ASP A 104 -2.80 13.75 -12.39
C ASP A 104 -2.46 15.01 -11.58
N ARG A 105 -3.47 15.85 -11.38
CA ARG A 105 -3.40 17.08 -10.61
C ARG A 105 -2.87 16.86 -9.19
N ASN A 106 -2.91 15.64 -8.68
CA ASN A 106 -2.42 15.28 -7.36
C ASN A 106 -0.93 14.94 -7.30
N LEU A 107 -0.28 14.60 -8.44
CA LEU A 107 1.16 14.34 -8.48
C LEU A 107 1.99 15.57 -8.13
N THR A 108 1.61 16.76 -8.61
CA THR A 108 2.31 18.04 -8.35
C THR A 108 2.20 18.50 -6.89
N LYS A 109 1.15 18.08 -6.18
CA LYS A 109 0.89 18.42 -4.76
C LYS A 109 1.78 17.63 -3.79
N SER A 110 2.45 16.59 -4.28
CA SER A 110 3.18 15.62 -3.45
C SER A 110 4.51 16.10 -2.85
N CYS A 111 5.03 17.25 -3.27
CA CYS A 111 6.35 17.76 -2.85
C CYS A 111 6.47 18.17 -1.36
N ASN A 112 5.37 18.24 -0.60
CA ASN A 112 5.35 18.65 0.82
C ASN A 112 5.37 17.44 1.81
N VAL A 113 6.07 16.35 1.47
CA VAL A 113 6.08 15.06 2.22
C VAL A 113 6.60 15.17 3.67
N SER A 114 7.32 16.23 4.03
CA SER A 114 7.99 16.39 5.34
C SER A 114 7.04 16.49 6.56
N ILE A 115 5.73 16.35 6.39
CA ILE A 115 4.70 16.60 7.41
C ILE A 115 4.10 15.31 8.00
N LEU A 116 4.42 14.10 7.50
CA LEU A 116 3.89 12.82 8.04
C LEU A 116 4.04 12.72 9.57
N LYS A 117 5.21 13.07 10.10
CA LYS A 117 5.49 13.09 11.55
C LYS A 117 4.80 14.22 12.31
N GLN A 118 4.50 15.34 11.65
CA GLN A 118 3.97 16.54 12.31
C GLN A 118 2.46 16.51 12.47
N ASN A 119 1.75 15.76 11.63
CA ASN A 119 0.29 15.75 11.64
C ASN A 119 -0.35 14.43 12.10
N ALA A 120 0.29 13.27 12.03
CA ALA A 120 -0.33 12.04 12.53
C ALA A 120 -0.52 12.09 14.05
N THR A 121 -1.74 11.84 14.54
CA THR A 121 -1.98 11.61 15.97
C THR A 121 -2.09 10.13 16.25
N LYS A 122 -1.74 9.71 17.46
CA LYS A 122 -1.84 8.32 17.89
C LYS A 122 -2.85 8.22 19.03
N SER A 123 -3.80 7.32 18.91
CA SER A 123 -4.57 6.86 20.06
C SER A 123 -3.84 5.69 20.71
N VAL A 124 -3.57 5.77 22.01
CA VAL A 124 -2.76 4.80 22.77
C VAL A 124 -3.66 3.89 23.60
N GLY A 125 -3.22 2.65 23.86
CA GLY A 125 -3.89 1.74 24.80
C GLY A 125 -5.28 1.28 24.33
N GLN A 126 -5.45 1.06 23.02
CA GLN A 126 -6.70 0.56 22.46
C GLN A 126 -6.86 -0.94 22.72
N ASP A 127 -8.12 -1.36 22.89
CA ASP A 127 -8.51 -2.76 23.10
C ASP A 127 -8.38 -3.57 21.80
N LEU A 128 -7.14 -3.95 21.47
CA LEU A 128 -6.76 -4.76 20.31
C LEU A 128 -5.94 -5.95 20.80
N GLN A 129 -6.23 -7.14 20.27
CA GLN A 129 -5.61 -8.40 20.70
C GLN A 129 -4.41 -8.79 19.83
N ASN A 130 -4.49 -8.57 18.52
CA ASN A 130 -3.51 -9.04 17.55
C ASN A 130 -2.63 -7.92 17.01
N LEU A 131 -3.17 -6.71 16.93
CA LEU A 131 -2.54 -5.50 16.41
C LEU A 131 -1.93 -4.64 17.53
N PRO A 132 -1.06 -3.67 17.19
CA PRO A 132 -0.56 -2.73 18.18
C PRO A 132 -1.69 -1.92 18.81
N GLU A 133 -1.66 -1.76 20.13
CA GLU A 133 -2.60 -0.93 20.90
C GLU A 133 -2.57 0.56 20.49
N ASN A 134 -1.54 0.98 19.75
CA ASN A 134 -1.38 2.33 19.24
C ASN A 134 -1.95 2.44 17.82
N VAL A 135 -3.05 3.16 17.68
CA VAL A 135 -3.75 3.36 16.39
C VAL A 135 -3.34 4.71 15.79
N PHE A 136 -2.92 4.70 14.53
CA PHE A 136 -2.60 5.92 13.78
C PHE A 136 -3.86 6.56 13.21
N ASP A 137 -4.03 7.84 13.50
CA ASP A 137 -4.98 8.70 12.80
C ASP A 137 -4.38 9.14 11.47
N GLN A 138 -5.00 8.72 10.37
CA GLN A 138 -4.53 9.10 9.04
C GLN A 138 -4.78 10.58 8.73
N LYS A 139 -5.76 11.23 9.35
CA LYS A 139 -6.24 12.58 8.96
C LYS A 139 -6.46 12.68 7.45
N SER A 140 -6.23 13.87 6.87
CA SER A 140 -6.31 14.15 5.43
C SER A 140 -5.09 13.65 4.66
N SER A 141 -4.71 12.37 4.80
CA SER A 141 -3.53 11.77 4.13
C SER A 141 -3.83 10.67 3.11
N ASN A 142 -5.06 10.13 3.13
CA ASN A 142 -5.49 8.93 2.39
C ASN A 142 -4.54 7.73 2.53
N LEU A 143 -4.00 7.54 3.73
CA LEU A 143 -3.01 6.52 4.06
C LEU A 143 -3.60 5.18 4.53
N CYS A 144 -4.91 5.08 4.58
CA CYS A 144 -5.65 3.94 5.11
C CYS A 144 -5.12 2.58 4.62
N VAL A 145 -4.85 2.45 3.32
CA VAL A 145 -4.32 1.23 2.69
C VAL A 145 -2.89 0.92 3.13
N ALA A 146 -1.98 1.89 3.13
CA ALA A 146 -0.60 1.65 3.56
C ALA A 146 -0.51 1.38 5.07
N ILE A 147 -1.35 2.04 5.88
CA ILE A 147 -1.46 1.79 7.32
C ILE A 147 -1.97 0.37 7.56
N SER A 148 -3.02 -0.07 6.84
CA SER A 148 -3.57 -1.42 7.02
C SER A 148 -2.58 -2.50 6.63
N VAL A 149 -1.88 -2.36 5.49
CA VAL A 149 -0.81 -3.28 5.06
C VAL A 149 0.34 -3.30 6.06
N THR A 150 0.72 -2.15 6.62
CA THR A 150 1.75 -2.09 7.67
C THR A 150 1.35 -2.91 8.89
N ALA A 151 0.09 -2.79 9.33
CA ALA A 151 -0.42 -3.52 10.50
C ALA A 151 -0.41 -5.04 10.26
N LEU A 152 -0.86 -5.48 9.08
CA LEU A 152 -0.79 -6.90 8.68
C LEU A 152 0.64 -7.41 8.64
N LEU A 153 1.57 -6.63 8.08
CA LEU A 153 2.96 -7.03 7.96
C LEU A 153 3.63 -7.14 9.33
N LYS A 154 3.37 -6.22 10.26
CA LYS A 154 3.87 -6.32 11.65
C LYS A 154 3.37 -7.57 12.35
N PHE A 155 2.09 -7.89 12.19
CA PHE A 155 1.55 -9.14 12.71
C PHE A 155 2.29 -10.34 12.12
N ALA A 156 2.46 -10.39 10.80
CA ALA A 156 3.13 -11.49 10.11
C ALA A 156 4.61 -11.65 10.51
N ILE A 157 5.36 -10.55 10.64
CA ILE A 157 6.76 -10.57 11.14
C ILE A 157 6.83 -11.22 12.52
N LYS A 158 5.95 -10.81 13.43
CA LYS A 158 5.93 -11.31 14.80
C LYS A 158 5.45 -12.76 14.88
N LYS A 159 4.39 -13.11 14.15
CA LYS A 159 3.68 -14.39 14.31
C LYS A 159 4.17 -15.47 13.37
N ASP A 160 4.40 -15.16 12.11
CA ASP A 160 4.81 -16.16 11.12
C ASP A 160 6.32 -16.41 11.18
N LEU A 161 7.13 -15.39 11.50
CA LEU A 161 8.59 -15.51 11.60
C LEU A 161 9.11 -15.56 13.05
N GLY A 162 8.27 -15.31 14.05
CA GLY A 162 8.72 -15.27 15.45
C GLY A 162 9.72 -14.16 15.77
N PHE A 163 9.82 -13.12 14.92
CA PHE A 163 10.84 -12.08 15.04
C PHE A 163 10.48 -11.04 16.11
N LEU A 164 11.46 -10.71 16.96
CA LEU A 164 11.37 -9.67 17.98
C LEU A 164 12.18 -8.44 17.53
N ASP A 165 11.53 -7.30 17.47
CA ASP A 165 12.13 -6.03 17.02
C ASP A 165 12.74 -5.26 18.19
N ASP A 166 13.84 -5.77 18.76
CA ASP A 166 14.46 -5.25 19.98
C ASP A 166 15.01 -3.81 19.83
N TYR A 167 15.29 -3.38 18.60
CA TYR A 167 15.86 -2.06 18.28
C TYR A 167 14.90 -1.14 17.53
N ASP A 168 13.61 -1.50 17.47
CA ASP A 168 12.55 -0.72 16.84
C ASP A 168 12.82 -0.41 15.35
N PHE A 169 13.58 -1.24 14.62
CA PHE A 169 13.87 -1.06 13.18
C PHE A 169 12.68 -1.41 12.29
N TYR A 170 11.74 -2.19 12.81
CA TYR A 170 10.50 -2.64 12.15
C TYR A 170 9.27 -2.03 12.83
N SER A 171 9.45 -0.82 13.39
CA SER A 171 8.35 0.00 13.91
C SER A 171 7.31 0.32 12.83
N THR A 172 6.09 0.68 13.26
CA THR A 172 5.00 1.00 12.33
C THR A 172 5.41 2.13 11.40
N GLU A 173 6.04 3.18 11.92
CA GLU A 173 6.50 4.32 11.14
C GLU A 173 7.60 3.96 10.16
N LYS A 174 8.55 3.10 10.57
CA LYS A 174 9.65 2.71 9.68
C LYS A 174 9.12 1.86 8.52
N ILE A 175 8.30 0.85 8.80
CA ILE A 175 7.67 0.02 7.75
C ILE A 175 6.78 0.89 6.85
N LEU A 176 5.91 1.73 7.42
CA LEU A 176 5.02 2.61 6.66
C LEU A 176 5.81 3.56 5.76
N SER A 177 6.91 4.13 6.26
CA SER A 177 7.77 5.02 5.47
C SER A 177 8.40 4.28 4.29
N ILE A 178 8.90 3.06 4.49
CA ILE A 178 9.48 2.26 3.40
C ILE A 178 8.44 1.83 2.39
N LEU A 179 7.25 1.42 2.85
CA LEU A 179 6.12 1.09 1.98
C LEU A 179 5.79 2.27 1.05
N THR A 180 5.67 3.45 1.63
CA THR A 180 5.17 4.66 0.94
C THR A 180 6.22 5.46 0.17
N LEU A 181 7.51 5.18 0.38
CA LEU A 181 8.62 5.90 -0.28
C LEU A 181 9.47 5.02 -1.19
N ILE A 182 9.53 3.70 -0.95
CA ILE A 182 10.41 2.77 -1.69
C ILE A 182 9.63 1.65 -2.35
N VAL A 183 8.77 0.95 -1.61
CA VAL A 183 8.08 -0.23 -2.17
C VAL A 183 7.07 0.22 -3.21
N TYR A 184 6.21 1.15 -2.83
CA TYR A 184 5.14 1.68 -3.65
C TYR A 184 5.05 3.21 -3.41
N PRO A 185 5.92 4.00 -4.07
CA PRO A 185 6.04 5.42 -3.76
C PRO A 185 4.76 6.20 -4.01
N ARG A 186 4.58 7.28 -3.25
CA ARG A 186 3.52 8.31 -3.32
C ARG A 186 2.95 8.62 -4.72
N SER A 187 3.78 8.62 -5.76
CA SER A 187 3.41 8.90 -7.15
C SER A 187 2.79 7.72 -7.90
N MET A 188 2.48 6.61 -7.22
CA MET A 188 1.79 5.47 -7.82
C MET A 188 0.46 5.08 -7.18
N ALA A 189 0.18 5.38 -5.90
CA ALA A 189 -1.11 5.02 -5.27
C ALA A 189 -1.47 5.92 -4.09
N GLY A 190 -1.38 7.24 -4.29
CA GLY A 190 -2.12 8.15 -3.44
C GLY A 190 -1.70 8.19 -1.98
N LEU A 191 -0.52 8.78 -1.76
CA LEU A 191 -0.42 9.65 -0.59
C LEU A 191 -0.78 11.06 -1.04
N ASN A 192 -1.93 11.58 -0.61
CA ASN A 192 -2.14 13.02 -0.57
C ASN A 192 -2.23 13.42 0.89
N LEU A 193 -1.07 13.65 1.54
CA LEU A 193 -1.04 14.52 2.71
C LEU A 193 -1.44 15.90 2.24
N ASN A 194 -2.70 16.23 2.43
CA ASN A 194 -3.19 17.53 2.11
C ASN A 194 -3.14 18.40 3.37
N PRO A 195 -2.13 19.27 3.53
CA PRO A 195 -2.13 20.22 4.64
C PRO A 195 -3.26 21.25 4.52
N ASN A 196 -3.83 21.41 3.32
CA ASN A 196 -4.93 22.30 3.04
C ASN A 196 -6.26 21.54 3.12
N LYS A 197 -6.92 21.58 4.27
CA LYS A 197 -8.22 20.92 4.51
C LYS A 197 -9.35 21.23 3.50
N LYS A 198 -9.16 22.20 2.60
CA LYS A 198 -10.11 22.56 1.54
C LYS A 198 -9.97 21.75 0.25
N GLU A 199 -8.90 20.97 0.07
CA GLU A 199 -8.78 20.12 -1.12
C GLU A 199 -9.29 18.70 -0.80
N GLU A 200 -10.23 18.25 -1.61
CA GLU A 200 -10.98 17.01 -1.41
C GLU A 200 -10.58 15.94 -2.44
N GLU A 201 -9.72 16.30 -3.41
CA GLU A 201 -9.21 15.39 -4.43
C GLU A 201 -8.03 14.56 -3.87
N PHE A 202 -8.30 13.29 -3.58
CA PHE A 202 -7.28 12.30 -3.24
C PHE A 202 -7.07 11.35 -4.42
N GLN A 203 -5.83 10.89 -4.61
CA GLN A 203 -5.54 9.77 -5.50
C GLN A 203 -6.16 8.49 -4.93
N THR A 204 -6.78 7.70 -5.78
CA THR A 204 -7.29 6.37 -5.43
C THR A 204 -6.13 5.44 -5.10
N ASN A 205 -6.27 4.66 -4.02
CA ASN A 205 -5.29 3.66 -3.61
C ASN A 205 -5.96 2.29 -3.62
N GLU A 206 -5.51 1.42 -4.52
CA GLU A 206 -6.02 0.05 -4.62
C GLU A 206 -5.14 -0.88 -3.80
N ILE A 207 -5.71 -1.47 -2.76
CA ILE A 207 -5.04 -2.40 -1.85
C ILE A 207 -4.32 -3.53 -2.60
N VAL A 208 -4.92 -4.06 -3.66
CA VAL A 208 -4.35 -5.16 -4.46
C VAL A 208 -3.02 -4.76 -5.08
N LEU A 209 -2.90 -3.56 -5.64
CA LEU A 209 -1.64 -3.08 -6.24
C LEU A 209 -0.51 -2.99 -5.20
N LEU A 210 -0.82 -2.54 -3.98
CA LEU A 210 0.16 -2.49 -2.90
C LEU A 210 0.55 -3.89 -2.42
N LEU A 211 -0.41 -4.81 -2.29
CA LEU A 211 -0.17 -6.20 -1.90
C LEU A 211 0.65 -6.97 -2.94
N GLU A 212 0.32 -6.82 -4.22
CA GLU A 212 1.09 -7.36 -5.34
C GLU A 212 2.51 -6.83 -5.31
N ARG A 213 2.70 -5.52 -5.24
CA ARG A 213 4.06 -4.95 -5.18
C ARG A 213 4.84 -5.38 -3.94
N LEU A 214 4.15 -5.56 -2.81
CA LEU A 214 4.75 -6.06 -1.58
C LEU A 214 5.28 -7.48 -1.76
N CYS A 215 4.49 -8.37 -2.37
CA CYS A 215 4.83 -9.78 -2.48
C CYS A 215 5.57 -10.18 -3.77
N GLU A 216 5.51 -9.37 -4.83
CA GLU A 216 6.04 -9.70 -6.15
C GLU A 216 7.19 -8.77 -6.57
N LYS A 217 8.02 -9.30 -7.47
CA LYS A 217 9.13 -8.55 -8.06
C LYS A 217 8.63 -7.67 -9.20
N THR A 218 9.39 -6.64 -9.51
CA THR A 218 9.20 -5.85 -10.71
C THR A 218 10.30 -6.19 -11.71
N TYR A 219 10.44 -5.41 -12.79
CA TYR A 219 11.57 -5.61 -13.70
C TYR A 219 12.91 -5.28 -13.02
N LEU A 220 12.97 -4.22 -12.20
CA LEU A 220 14.21 -3.67 -11.62
C LEU A 220 14.33 -3.81 -10.10
N MET A 221 13.26 -4.22 -9.42
CA MET A 221 13.24 -4.29 -7.96
C MET A 221 12.83 -5.67 -7.44
N GLU A 222 13.47 -6.05 -6.34
CA GLU A 222 13.01 -7.15 -5.50
C GLU A 222 11.63 -6.86 -4.90
N THR A 223 11.02 -7.89 -4.31
CA THR A 223 9.71 -7.76 -3.65
C THR A 223 9.76 -6.70 -2.57
N GLY A 224 8.63 -6.02 -2.33
CA GLY A 224 8.55 -5.03 -1.27
C GLY A 224 8.90 -5.61 0.11
N TRP A 225 8.52 -6.85 0.36
CA TRP A 225 8.89 -7.57 1.57
C TRP A 225 10.41 -7.71 1.71
N GLN A 226 11.13 -8.08 0.65
CA GLN A 226 12.59 -8.20 0.71
C GLN A 226 13.31 -6.87 0.92
N ILE A 227 12.68 -5.76 0.52
CA ILE A 227 13.15 -4.41 0.81
C ILE A 227 12.96 -4.10 2.30
N ILE A 228 11.75 -4.32 2.82
CA ILE A 228 11.42 -4.06 4.23
C ILE A 228 12.22 -4.96 5.16
N ARG A 229 12.36 -6.26 4.83
CA ARG A 229 13.13 -7.23 5.60
C ARG A 229 14.57 -6.77 5.85
N LYS A 230 15.15 -5.98 4.96
CA LYS A 230 16.53 -5.48 5.07
C LYS A 230 16.61 -4.08 5.68
N LEU A 231 15.64 -3.67 6.51
CA LEU A 231 15.65 -2.36 7.17
C LEU A 231 16.83 -2.19 8.14
N ASP A 232 17.26 -3.25 8.80
CA ASP A 232 18.50 -3.28 9.58
C ASP A 232 19.72 -3.55 8.67
N GLN A 233 20.88 -2.96 8.98
CA GLN A 233 22.15 -3.26 8.33
C GLN A 233 22.74 -4.60 8.78
N ASP A 234 22.54 -4.95 10.05
CA ASP A 234 23.06 -6.16 10.65
C ASP A 234 22.15 -7.34 10.33
N ILE A 235 22.67 -8.32 9.57
CA ILE A 235 21.91 -9.50 9.12
C ILE A 235 21.27 -10.26 10.30
N LYS A 236 21.94 -10.27 11.47
CA LYS A 236 21.46 -10.91 12.70
C LYS A 236 20.20 -10.25 13.28
N ASP A 237 19.97 -8.97 12.96
CA ASP A 237 18.86 -8.16 13.46
C ASP A 237 17.78 -7.97 12.37
N GLN A 238 17.88 -8.71 11.27
CA GLN A 238 16.85 -8.77 10.23
C GLN A 238 15.93 -9.99 10.45
N PRO A 239 14.63 -9.91 10.11
CA PRO A 239 13.80 -11.08 9.99
C PRO A 239 14.39 -12.09 9.01
N GLU A 240 14.17 -13.38 9.30
CA GLU A 240 14.63 -14.47 8.46
C GLU A 240 14.13 -14.35 7.03
N MET A 241 14.94 -14.86 6.10
CA MET A 241 14.58 -14.88 4.68
C MET A 241 13.27 -15.64 4.50
N SER A 242 12.32 -15.00 3.83
CA SER A 242 10.95 -15.50 3.73
C SER A 242 10.23 -14.94 2.51
N LYS A 243 9.18 -15.64 2.07
CA LYS A 243 8.31 -15.24 0.98
C LYS A 243 7.04 -14.61 1.51
N CYS A 244 6.67 -13.47 0.94
CA CYS A 244 5.38 -12.82 1.17
C CYS A 244 4.33 -13.46 0.28
N LYS A 245 3.18 -13.80 0.85
CA LYS A 245 1.95 -14.12 0.11
C LYS A 245 0.80 -13.35 0.71
N TYR A 246 -0.10 -12.89 -0.14
CA TYR A 246 -1.38 -12.37 0.29
C TYR A 246 -2.51 -13.31 -0.14
N HIS A 247 -3.59 -13.32 0.62
CA HIS A 247 -4.77 -14.14 0.33
C HIS A 247 -6.01 -13.27 0.40
N GLU A 248 -6.83 -13.37 -0.63
CA GLU A 248 -8.19 -12.85 -0.61
C GLU A 248 -9.07 -13.73 0.29
N VAL A 249 -9.82 -13.07 1.16
CA VAL A 249 -10.72 -13.68 2.13
C VAL A 249 -12.10 -13.08 1.93
N PHE A 250 -13.12 -13.92 1.91
CA PHE A 250 -14.49 -13.52 1.69
C PHE A 250 -15.28 -13.58 3.00
N LEU A 251 -15.55 -12.42 3.59
CA LEU A 251 -16.37 -12.27 4.79
C LEU A 251 -17.82 -12.66 4.50
N ASN A 252 -18.44 -13.31 5.49
CA ASN A 252 -19.83 -13.79 5.46
C ASN A 252 -20.20 -14.21 6.90
N GLU A 253 -21.44 -14.62 7.15
CA GLU A 253 -21.87 -14.98 8.51
C GLU A 253 -21.08 -16.18 9.10
N ASN A 254 -20.73 -17.15 8.25
CA ASN A 254 -19.97 -18.35 8.62
C ASN A 254 -18.45 -18.13 8.59
N PHE A 255 -17.99 -16.88 8.42
CA PHE A 255 -16.56 -16.57 8.41
C PHE A 255 -15.91 -16.93 9.76
N LEU A 256 -14.80 -17.65 9.68
CA LEU A 256 -13.96 -18.03 10.81
C LEU A 256 -12.69 -17.18 10.81
N PHE A 257 -12.55 -16.37 11.85
CA PHE A 257 -11.37 -15.55 12.03
C PHE A 257 -10.16 -16.41 12.39
N THR A 258 -9.04 -16.16 11.71
CA THR A 258 -7.77 -16.89 11.95
C THR A 258 -6.58 -15.96 12.15
N ARG A 259 -6.60 -14.79 11.51
CA ARG A 259 -5.57 -13.76 11.61
C ARG A 259 -6.12 -12.41 11.13
N PRO A 260 -5.45 -11.30 11.46
CA PRO A 260 -5.87 -9.98 11.02
C PRO A 260 -6.03 -9.87 9.50
N LEU A 261 -7.03 -9.11 9.09
CA LEU A 261 -7.38 -8.87 7.69
C LEU A 261 -7.45 -7.36 7.43
N THR A 262 -6.99 -6.91 6.26
CA THR A 262 -7.40 -5.60 5.76
C THR A 262 -8.83 -5.73 5.23
N VAL A 263 -9.72 -4.87 5.72
CA VAL A 263 -11.15 -4.84 5.36
C VAL A 263 -11.52 -3.46 4.88
N THR A 264 -12.45 -3.37 3.93
CA THR A 264 -12.93 -2.07 3.42
C THR A 264 -14.27 -1.77 4.07
N GLY A 265 -14.37 -0.62 4.73
CA GLY A 265 -15.63 -0.11 5.26
C GLY A 265 -16.27 0.86 4.28
N ALA A 266 -17.59 0.82 4.20
CA ALA A 266 -18.44 1.83 3.58
C ALA A 266 -19.23 2.56 4.69
N TYR A 267 -19.21 3.89 4.63
CA TYR A 267 -19.91 4.75 5.58
C TYR A 267 -20.80 5.73 4.84
N LEU A 268 -22.09 5.74 5.17
CA LEU A 268 -23.05 6.67 4.59
C LEU A 268 -23.02 8.01 5.32
N LEU A 269 -22.52 9.04 4.63
CA LEU A 269 -22.45 10.41 5.11
C LEU A 269 -23.84 11.07 5.16
N PRO A 270 -24.03 12.13 5.95
CA PRO A 270 -25.32 12.82 6.08
C PRO A 270 -25.86 13.41 4.77
N ASP A 271 -24.99 13.68 3.80
CA ASP A 271 -25.32 14.19 2.46
C ASP A 271 -25.61 13.07 1.44
N HIS A 272 -25.73 11.82 1.91
CA HIS A 272 -25.96 10.61 1.12
C HIS A 272 -24.78 10.17 0.24
N THR A 273 -23.59 10.72 0.44
CA THR A 273 -22.37 10.21 -0.21
C THR A 273 -21.80 9.01 0.55
N ILE A 274 -21.19 8.08 -0.18
CA ILE A 274 -20.48 6.94 0.43
C ILE A 274 -19.00 7.27 0.59
N PHE A 275 -18.53 7.14 1.83
CA PHE A 275 -17.12 7.18 2.18
C PHE A 275 -16.57 5.77 2.33
N PHE A 276 -15.55 5.44 1.54
CA PHE A 276 -14.82 4.17 1.66
C PHE A 276 -13.52 4.35 2.42
N HIS A 277 -13.23 3.39 3.29
CA HIS A 277 -12.02 3.44 4.12
C HIS A 277 -11.43 2.06 4.36
N GLN A 278 -10.12 1.94 4.19
CA GLN A 278 -9.40 0.70 4.48
C GLN A 278 -9.03 0.63 5.97
N MET A 279 -9.42 -0.46 6.61
CA MET A 279 -9.24 -0.71 8.04
C MET A 279 -8.62 -2.09 8.27
N VAL A 280 -8.36 -2.45 9.53
CA VAL A 280 -7.81 -3.76 9.87
C VAL A 280 -8.73 -4.46 10.85
N LEU A 281 -9.30 -5.60 10.45
CA LEU A 281 -9.97 -6.52 11.35
C LEU A 281 -8.91 -7.14 12.26
N ASP A 282 -8.99 -6.86 13.56
CA ASP A 282 -8.04 -7.32 14.56
C ASP A 282 -8.42 -8.70 15.10
N HIS A 283 -9.67 -8.90 15.48
CA HIS A 283 -10.23 -10.17 15.91
C HIS A 283 -11.76 -10.17 15.79
N VAL A 284 -12.36 -11.34 16.04
CA VAL A 284 -13.80 -11.47 16.30
C VAL A 284 -13.96 -11.72 17.80
N ASP A 285 -14.80 -10.92 18.46
CA ASP A 285 -15.15 -11.11 19.86
C ASP A 285 -16.19 -12.24 19.96
N ASP A 286 -15.76 -13.41 20.44
CA ASP A 286 -16.62 -14.61 20.53
C ASP A 286 -17.80 -14.45 21.52
N ILE A 287 -17.75 -13.44 22.42
CA ILE A 287 -18.82 -13.19 23.40
C ILE A 287 -19.91 -12.33 22.77
N THR A 288 -19.53 -11.27 22.06
CA THR A 288 -20.48 -10.33 21.46
C THR A 288 -20.83 -10.66 20.00
N ASP A 289 -20.10 -11.59 19.37
CA ASP A 289 -20.19 -11.91 17.94
C ASP A 289 -19.97 -10.67 17.05
N GLU A 290 -18.98 -9.86 17.42
CA GLU A 290 -18.62 -8.61 16.74
C GLU A 290 -17.22 -8.68 16.14
N TYR A 291 -17.08 -8.10 14.95
CA TYR A 291 -15.80 -7.71 14.40
C TYR A 291 -15.22 -6.54 15.20
N VAL A 292 -14.00 -6.72 15.73
CA VAL A 292 -13.22 -5.65 16.35
C VAL A 292 -12.20 -5.15 15.35
N ILE A 293 -12.32 -3.87 14.97
CA ILE A 293 -11.63 -3.32 13.80
C ILE A 293 -10.85 -2.09 14.21
N GLN A 294 -9.55 -2.06 13.87
CA GLN A 294 -8.72 -0.88 13.95
C GLN A 294 -9.07 0.09 12.81
N ASN A 295 -9.55 1.28 13.19
CA ASN A 295 -9.95 2.33 12.27
C ASN A 295 -8.96 3.51 12.34
N SER A 296 -8.38 3.90 11.21
CA SER A 296 -7.50 5.07 11.12
C SER A 296 -8.21 6.38 10.77
N SER A 297 -9.52 6.39 10.51
CA SER A 297 -10.32 7.58 10.17
C SER A 297 -11.09 8.06 11.40
N PHE A 298 -10.47 8.93 12.21
CA PHE A 298 -11.05 9.37 13.48
C PHE A 298 -12.17 10.42 13.31
N ASP A 299 -12.31 10.99 12.11
CA ASP A 299 -13.34 11.98 11.80
C ASP A 299 -14.75 11.36 11.71
N HIS A 300 -14.84 10.04 11.47
CA HIS A 300 -16.09 9.34 11.21
C HIS A 300 -16.49 8.36 12.33
N ASP A 301 -15.55 8.03 13.23
CA ASP A 301 -15.77 7.26 14.46
C ASP A 301 -14.47 7.18 15.31
N GLY A 302 -14.46 6.39 16.38
CA GLY A 302 -13.28 6.11 17.19
C GLY A 302 -12.21 5.23 16.51
N PRO A 303 -11.04 5.08 17.17
CA PRO A 303 -9.91 4.26 16.70
C PRO A 303 -10.20 2.75 16.65
N VAL A 304 -11.24 2.30 17.35
CA VAL A 304 -11.70 0.91 17.36
C VAL A 304 -13.20 0.89 17.07
N LEU A 305 -13.58 0.16 16.05
CA LEU A 305 -14.97 -0.11 15.70
C LEU A 305 -15.37 -1.50 16.19
N ARG A 306 -16.62 -1.62 16.62
CA ARG A 306 -17.28 -2.91 16.88
C ARG A 306 -18.45 -3.03 15.92
N ILE A 307 -18.39 -4.01 15.00
CA ILE A 307 -19.41 -4.24 13.97
C ILE A 307 -19.94 -5.67 14.15
N PRO A 308 -21.24 -5.87 14.43
CA PRO A 308 -21.82 -7.22 14.54
C PRO A 308 -21.56 -8.04 13.27
N LYS A 309 -21.24 -9.33 13.40
CA LYS A 309 -21.05 -10.20 12.22
C LYS A 309 -22.30 -10.34 11.36
N THR A 310 -23.46 -10.19 11.98
CA THR A 310 -24.79 -10.20 11.34
C THR A 310 -25.10 -8.88 10.64
N ARG A 311 -24.23 -7.87 10.74
CA ARG A 311 -24.37 -6.62 9.98
C ARG A 311 -24.32 -6.95 8.49
N GLU A 312 -25.16 -6.29 7.73
CA GLU A 312 -25.20 -6.44 6.29
C GLU A 312 -23.88 -5.97 5.64
N TYR A 313 -23.57 -6.53 4.47
CA TYR A 313 -22.35 -6.21 3.73
C TYR A 313 -22.66 -5.25 2.60
N TYR A 314 -21.80 -4.25 2.43
CA TYR A 314 -21.90 -3.30 1.34
C TYR A 314 -21.49 -3.98 0.03
N VAL A 315 -22.31 -3.82 -1.01
CA VAL A 315 -22.02 -4.24 -2.38
C VAL A 315 -22.46 -3.18 -3.37
N ASN A 316 -21.98 -3.26 -4.61
CA ASN A 316 -22.40 -2.34 -5.67
C ASN A 316 -23.83 -2.65 -6.16
N GLU A 317 -24.38 -1.73 -6.95
CA GLU A 317 -25.73 -1.83 -7.53
C GLU A 317 -25.93 -3.14 -8.32
N ASP A 318 -24.97 -3.52 -9.17
CA ASP A 318 -25.07 -4.73 -9.98
C ASP A 318 -25.24 -5.99 -9.13
N VAL A 319 -24.43 -6.11 -8.06
CA VAL A 319 -24.51 -7.24 -7.12
C VAL A 319 -25.81 -7.18 -6.32
N MET A 320 -26.27 -6.00 -5.90
CA MET A 320 -27.58 -5.85 -5.24
C MET A 320 -28.71 -6.39 -6.12
N LEU A 321 -28.79 -5.94 -7.37
CA LEU A 321 -29.86 -6.30 -8.30
C LEU A 321 -29.91 -7.80 -8.58
N GLN A 322 -28.74 -8.43 -8.74
CA GLN A 322 -28.62 -9.87 -8.96
C GLN A 322 -29.06 -10.71 -7.75
N ASN A 323 -29.05 -10.11 -6.56
CA ASN A 323 -29.33 -10.78 -5.28
C ASN A 323 -30.62 -10.29 -4.62
N ASN A 324 -31.55 -9.75 -5.42
CA ASN A 324 -32.90 -9.41 -4.97
C ASN A 324 -33.76 -10.67 -4.84
N THR A 325 -34.10 -11.02 -3.60
CA THR A 325 -34.85 -12.24 -3.26
C THR A 325 -36.33 -11.98 -2.96
N GLY A 326 -36.74 -10.72 -2.90
CA GLY A 326 -38.09 -10.29 -2.58
C GLY A 326 -38.17 -8.77 -2.37
N PRO A 327 -39.36 -8.19 -2.20
CA PRO A 327 -39.51 -6.75 -2.01
C PRO A 327 -38.68 -6.22 -0.83
N GLY A 328 -37.58 -5.52 -1.13
CA GLY A 328 -36.66 -4.98 -0.13
C GLY A 328 -35.72 -6.01 0.53
N GLU A 329 -35.64 -7.24 0.01
CA GLU A 329 -34.78 -8.30 0.57
C GLU A 329 -33.60 -8.64 -0.35
N TYR A 330 -32.40 -8.26 0.07
CA TYR A 330 -31.16 -8.49 -0.66
C TYR A 330 -30.25 -9.44 0.09
N LYS A 331 -30.00 -10.62 -0.50
CA LYS A 331 -29.29 -11.74 0.15
C LYS A 331 -28.38 -12.42 -0.84
N TYR A 332 -27.12 -12.61 -0.46
CA TYR A 332 -26.19 -13.40 -1.25
C TYR A 332 -26.11 -14.83 -0.73
N TYR A 333 -26.28 -15.80 -1.64
CA TYR A 333 -26.06 -17.22 -1.40
C TYR A 333 -24.87 -17.69 -2.23
N GLY A 334 -23.75 -17.91 -1.56
CA GLY A 334 -22.53 -18.42 -2.18
C GLY A 334 -22.44 -19.95 -2.13
N SER A 335 -21.41 -20.48 -2.78
CA SER A 335 -21.04 -21.89 -2.62
C SER A 335 -20.69 -22.24 -1.17
N ASN A 336 -20.84 -23.51 -0.81
CA ASN A 336 -20.52 -24.05 0.52
C ASN A 336 -21.30 -23.41 1.68
N GLY A 337 -22.53 -22.96 1.44
CA GLY A 337 -23.39 -22.40 2.47
C GLY A 337 -22.99 -21.00 2.94
N LYS A 338 -22.20 -20.26 2.15
CA LYS A 338 -21.93 -18.85 2.41
C LYS A 338 -23.22 -18.05 2.29
N PHE A 339 -23.51 -17.26 3.31
CA PHE A 339 -24.68 -16.41 3.38
C PHE A 339 -24.32 -15.05 3.95
N MET A 340 -24.96 -14.01 3.41
CA MET A 340 -24.90 -12.66 3.96
C MET A 340 -26.09 -11.83 3.49
N TRP A 341 -26.46 -10.87 4.32
CA TRP A 341 -27.36 -9.77 3.95
C TRP A 341 -26.58 -8.66 3.25
N LEU A 342 -27.24 -7.96 2.32
CA LEU A 342 -26.60 -6.96 1.47
C LEU A 342 -27.24 -5.58 1.67
N VAL A 343 -26.42 -4.54 1.56
CA VAL A 343 -26.85 -3.14 1.59
C VAL A 343 -26.16 -2.32 0.50
N ASN A 344 -26.83 -1.24 0.10
CA ASN A 344 -26.32 -0.23 -0.82
C ASN A 344 -27.12 1.07 -0.67
N GLU A 345 -26.49 2.21 -0.88
CA GLU A 345 -27.05 3.54 -0.75
C GLU A 345 -28.26 3.81 -1.66
N ASP A 346 -28.28 3.22 -2.86
CA ASP A 346 -29.30 3.47 -3.88
C ASP A 346 -30.57 2.63 -3.65
N PHE A 347 -30.51 1.65 -2.74
CA PHE A 347 -31.60 0.73 -2.46
C PHE A 347 -32.26 1.06 -1.13
N GLY A 348 -33.52 1.52 -1.22
CA GLY A 348 -34.29 2.22 -0.19
C GLY A 348 -34.05 1.80 1.26
N ASN A 349 -33.45 2.71 2.03
CA ASN A 349 -33.20 2.61 3.48
C ASN A 349 -32.44 1.35 3.92
N THR A 350 -31.78 0.63 3.01
CA THR A 350 -30.97 -0.54 3.39
C THR A 350 -29.72 -0.10 4.18
N MET A 351 -29.15 1.06 3.85
CA MET A 351 -28.11 1.71 4.64
C MET A 351 -28.67 2.74 5.63
N LYS A 352 -28.13 2.72 6.85
CA LYS A 352 -28.36 3.75 7.87
C LYS A 352 -27.25 4.79 7.81
N GLN A 353 -27.62 6.06 7.94
CA GLN A 353 -26.64 7.14 8.08
C GLN A 353 -25.76 6.92 9.30
N LYS A 354 -24.52 7.40 9.22
CA LYS A 354 -23.54 7.33 10.31
C LYS A 354 -23.26 5.91 10.82
N THR A 355 -23.35 4.94 9.93
CA THR A 355 -23.16 3.52 10.24
C THR A 355 -22.13 2.93 9.28
N TRP A 356 -21.19 2.18 9.84
CA TRP A 356 -20.21 1.42 9.07
C TRP A 356 -20.77 0.08 8.62
N TYR A 357 -20.55 -0.23 7.35
CA TYR A 357 -20.80 -1.53 6.73
C TYR A 357 -19.50 -2.04 6.13
N LEU A 358 -19.28 -3.36 6.12
CA LEU A 358 -18.07 -3.93 5.52
C LEU A 358 -18.35 -4.40 4.10
N LEU A 359 -17.38 -4.23 3.22
CA LEU A 359 -17.36 -4.99 1.97
C LEU A 359 -16.98 -6.45 2.29
N PRO A 360 -17.52 -7.43 1.55
CA PRO A 360 -17.24 -8.83 1.82
C PRO A 360 -15.79 -9.23 1.45
N GLN A 361 -15.13 -8.48 0.56
CA GLN A 361 -13.75 -8.73 0.17
C GLN A 361 -12.78 -8.19 1.23
N ALA A 362 -11.85 -9.03 1.67
CA ALA A 362 -10.80 -8.72 2.63
C ALA A 362 -9.49 -9.39 2.21
N PHE A 363 -8.36 -8.95 2.76
CA PHE A 363 -7.07 -9.56 2.44
C PHE A 363 -6.23 -9.85 3.69
N SER A 364 -5.49 -10.95 3.67
CA SER A 364 -4.49 -11.29 4.70
C SER A 364 -3.10 -11.35 4.08
N ILE A 365 -2.06 -11.22 4.91
CA ILE A 365 -0.65 -11.41 4.52
C ILE A 365 -0.08 -12.54 5.36
N THR A 366 0.70 -13.42 4.74
CA THR A 366 1.54 -14.43 5.38
C THR A 366 3.00 -14.29 4.96
N LEU A 367 3.92 -14.56 5.89
CA LEU A 367 5.35 -14.68 5.60
C LEU A 367 5.79 -16.14 5.79
N ILE A 368 6.35 -16.75 4.76
CA ILE A 368 6.73 -18.17 4.76
C ILE A 368 8.26 -18.24 4.77
N PRO A 369 8.90 -18.72 5.85
CA PRO A 369 10.35 -18.94 5.89
C PRO A 369 10.84 -19.77 4.70
N GLU A 370 12.03 -19.44 4.19
CA GLU A 370 12.67 -20.15 3.06
C GLU A 370 13.53 -21.34 3.47
#